data_AF-A0A3M1IHF5-F1
#
_entry.id   AF-A0A3M1IHF5-F1
#
_cell.length_a   1.000
_cell.length_b   1.000
_cell.length_c   1.000
_cell.angle_alpha   90.00
_cell.angle_beta   90.00
_cell.angle_gamma   90.00
#
_symmetry.space_group_name_H-M   'P 1'
#
loop_
_entity.id
_entity.type
_entity.pdbx_description
1 polymer ?
#
loop_
_entity_poly.entity_id
_entity_poly.type
_entity_poly.pdbx_seq_one_letter_code
_entity_poly.pdbx_strand_id
1 'polypeptide(L)' 'MLPDELTPEQHLHMALAYYDLALLKQEGKFYYLPKDYVVEWEGGMRFKLIWRGQVVAPFDDLDELCQFVQQA' A
#
# COMPACT_ATOMS: atom_id res chain seq x y z
N MET A 1 -27.46 1.77 -9.58
CA MET A 1 -26.47 2.65 -8.93
C MET A 1 -25.24 1.80 -8.73
N LEU A 2 -24.28 1.90 -9.65
CA LEU A 2 -23.00 1.22 -9.49
C LEU A 2 -22.26 1.91 -8.34
N PRO A 3 -21.50 1.22 -7.49
CA PRO A 3 -20.59 1.91 -6.58
C PRO A 3 -19.54 2.60 -7.46
N ASP A 4 -19.74 3.88 -7.76
CA ASP A 4 -19.10 4.53 -8.91
C ASP A 4 -17.63 4.90 -8.71
N GLU A 5 -17.01 4.66 -7.55
CA GLU A 5 -15.54 4.80 -7.39
C GLU A 5 -15.01 3.74 -6.41
N LEU A 6 -13.85 3.17 -6.73
CA LEU A 6 -13.14 2.24 -5.85
C LEU A 6 -12.66 2.98 -4.58
N THR A 7 -12.70 2.30 -3.44
CA THR A 7 -12.13 2.85 -2.20
C THR A 7 -10.59 2.90 -2.27
N PRO A 8 -9.91 3.73 -1.47
CA PRO A 8 -8.44 3.71 -1.41
C PRO A 8 -7.85 2.35 -1.06
N GLU A 9 -8.53 1.60 -0.18
CA GLU A 9 -8.18 0.22 0.15
C GLU A 9 -8.26 -0.68 -1.09
N GLN A 10 -9.34 -0.61 -1.85
CA GLN A 10 -9.49 -1.40 -3.09
C GLN A 10 -8.40 -1.04 -4.12
N HIS A 11 -8.07 0.24 -4.27
CA HIS A 11 -6.96 0.66 -5.13
C HIS A 11 -5.63 0.06 -4.67
N LEU A 12 -5.33 0.09 -3.37
CA LEU A 12 -4.11 -0.53 -2.82
C LEU A 12 -4.06 -2.03 -3.08
N HIS A 13 -5.14 -2.77 -2.81
CA HIS A 13 -5.18 -4.22 -3.09
C HIS A 13 -4.98 -4.53 -4.58
N MET A 14 -5.58 -3.74 -5.47
CA MET A 14 -5.39 -3.90 -6.91
C MET A 14 -3.95 -3.63 -7.33
N ALA A 15 -3.34 -2.57 -6.82
CA ALA A 15 -1.94 -2.26 -7.10
C ALA A 15 -1.02 -3.37 -6.58
N LEU A 16 -1.16 -3.79 -5.33
CA LEU A 16 -0.36 -4.89 -4.76
C LEU A 16 -0.49 -6.17 -5.59
N ALA A 17 -1.71 -6.52 -6.02
CA ALA A 17 -1.93 -7.69 -6.88
C ALA A 17 -1.29 -7.52 -8.27
N TYR A 18 -1.39 -6.35 -8.88
CA TYR A 18 -0.80 -6.06 -10.19
C TYR A 18 0.74 -6.16 -10.18
N TYR A 19 1.39 -5.77 -9.09
CA TYR A 19 2.85 -5.87 -8.91
C TYR A 19 3.32 -7.20 -8.28
N ASP A 20 2.43 -8.18 -8.14
CA ASP A 20 2.71 -9.47 -7.47
C ASP A 20 3.27 -9.32 -6.03
N LEU A 21 2.85 -8.27 -5.32
CA LEU A 21 3.23 -8.02 -3.93
C LEU A 21 2.25 -8.71 -2.98
N ALA A 22 2.74 -9.71 -2.25
CA ALA A 22 1.92 -10.44 -1.30
C ALA A 22 1.51 -9.57 -0.10
N LEU A 23 0.21 -9.50 0.19
CA LEU A 23 -0.29 -8.97 1.45
C LEU A 23 -0.26 -10.06 2.51
N LEU A 24 0.60 -9.93 3.52
CA LEU A 24 0.72 -10.92 4.60
C LEU A 24 -0.39 -10.78 5.63
N LYS A 25 -0.75 -9.53 5.95
CA LYS A 25 -1.72 -9.20 6.99
C LYS A 25 -2.24 -7.78 6.80
N GLN A 26 -3.47 -7.54 7.24
CA GLN A 26 -4.04 -6.21 7.38
C GLN A 26 -4.52 -6.01 8.83
N GLU A 27 -4.20 -4.86 9.41
CA GLU A 27 -4.71 -4.43 10.72
C GLU A 27 -5.16 -2.96 10.65
N GLY A 28 -6.47 -2.75 10.46
CA GLY A 28 -7.02 -1.42 10.29
C GLY A 28 -6.39 -0.73 9.08
N LYS A 29 -5.63 0.34 9.33
CA LYS A 29 -4.93 1.13 8.30
C LYS A 29 -3.53 0.63 7.95
N PHE A 30 -3.06 -0.49 8.53
CA PHE A 30 -1.73 -1.03 8.29
C PHE A 30 -1.78 -2.31 7.45
N TYR A 31 -1.01 -2.34 6.37
CA TYR A 31 -0.93 -3.43 5.41
C TYR A 31 0.50 -3.97 5.43
N TYR A 32 0.68 -5.18 5.93
CA TYR A 32 1.99 -5.79 6.13
C TYR A 32 2.39 -6.60 4.90
N LEU A 33 3.58 -6.32 4.38
CA LEU A 33 4.16 -6.93 3.20
C LEU A 33 5.43 -7.71 3.58
N PRO A 34 5.97 -8.57 2.70
CA PRO A 34 7.27 -9.22 2.90
C PRO A 34 8.41 -8.24 3.19
N LYS A 35 9.54 -8.76 3.69
CA LYS A 35 10.77 -7.99 3.99
C LYS A 35 10.58 -6.86 5.03
N ASP A 36 9.65 -7.02 5.96
CA ASP A 36 9.34 -6.05 7.03
C ASP A 36 8.80 -4.70 6.52
N TYR A 37 8.22 -4.68 5.32
CA TYR A 37 7.51 -3.52 4.79
C TYR A 37 6.10 -3.43 5.38
N VAL A 38 5.68 -2.21 5.68
CA VAL A 38 4.31 -1.89 6.09
C VAL A 38 3.85 -0.67 5.33
N VAL A 39 2.69 -0.76 4.68
CA VAL A 39 2.00 0.40 4.13
C VAL A 39 0.99 0.86 5.17
N GLU A 40 1.11 2.11 5.62
CA GLU A 40 0.11 2.79 6.45
C GLU A 40 -0.77 3.67 5.57
N TRP A 41 -2.10 3.53 5.68
CA TRP A 41 -3.05 4.43 5.05
C TRP A 41 -3.34 5.65 5.93
N GLU A 42 -3.10 6.85 5.41
CA GLU A 42 -3.26 8.12 6.14
C GLU A 42 -4.57 8.85 5.80
N GLY A 43 -5.41 8.27 4.94
CA GLY A 43 -6.70 8.82 4.51
C GLY A 43 -6.66 9.44 3.11
N GLY A 44 -7.78 9.34 2.39
CA GLY A 44 -7.83 9.67 0.96
C GLY A 44 -6.93 8.72 0.16
N MET A 45 -6.21 9.21 -0.85
CA MET A 45 -5.22 8.44 -1.61
C MET A 45 -3.79 8.60 -1.08
N ARG A 46 -3.62 8.85 0.23
CA ARG A 46 -2.28 9.04 0.83
C ARG A 46 -1.88 7.83 1.65
N PHE A 47 -0.69 7.33 1.37
CA PHE A 47 -0.09 6.16 1.97
C PHE A 47 1.32 6.50 2.42
N LYS A 48 1.84 5.72 3.36
CA LYS A 48 3.21 5.84 3.85
C LYS A 48 3.86 4.47 3.87
N LEU A 49 5.05 4.38 3.31
CA LEU A 49 5.86 3.17 3.42
C LEU A 49 6.71 3.24 4.68
N ILE A 50 6.61 2.22 5.50
CA ILE A 50 7.42 1.99 6.69
C ILE A 50 8.24 0.73 6.43
N TRP A 51 9.53 0.79 6.73
CA TRP A 51 10.42 -0.36 6.67
C TRP A 51 11.15 -0.51 7.98
N ARG A 52 11.02 -1.69 8.62
CA ARG A 52 11.64 -1.99 9.93
C ARG A 52 11.36 -0.90 11.00
N GLY A 53 10.13 -0.39 11.02
CA GLY A 53 9.68 0.62 11.97
C GLY A 53 10.13 2.06 11.66
N GLN A 54 10.85 2.29 10.56
CA GLN A 54 11.25 3.63 10.11
C GLN A 54 10.40 4.06 8.92
N VAL A 55 9.97 5.31 8.91
CA VAL A 55 9.28 5.89 7.76
C VAL A 55 10.27 6.04 6.61
N VAL A 56 9.97 5.42 5.48
CA VAL A 56 10.78 5.52 4.25
C VAL A 56 10.37 6.74 3.45
N ALA A 57 9.10 6.79 3.03
CA ALA A 57 8.53 7.90 2.27
C ALA A 57 6.99 7.91 2.31
N PRO A 58 6.35 9.08 2.16
CA PRO A 58 4.94 9.18 1.80
C PRO A 58 4.74 8.93 0.30
N PHE A 59 3.57 8.43 -0.08
CA PHE A 59 3.15 8.19 -1.46
C PHE A 59 1.69 8.60 -1.63
N ASP A 60 1.39 9.30 -2.71
CA ASP A 60 0.03 9.53 -3.22
C ASP A 60 -0.23 8.82 -4.56
N ASP A 61 0.79 8.16 -5.10
CA ASP A 61 0.74 7.24 -6.24
C ASP A 61 1.08 5.81 -5.79
N LEU A 62 0.15 4.89 -6.04
CA LEU A 62 0.30 3.48 -5.68
C LEU A 62 1.22 2.71 -6.62
N ASP A 63 1.37 3.16 -7.88
CA ASP A 63 2.33 2.59 -8.81
C ASP A 63 3.76 2.87 -8.33
N GLU A 64 4.05 4.12 -7.95
CA GLU A 64 5.35 4.51 -7.41
C GLU A 64 5.68 3.74 -6.11
N LEU A 65 4.70 3.64 -5.20
CA LEU A 65 4.84 2.86 -3.97
C LEU A 65 5.20 1.41 -4.26
N CYS A 66 4.47 0.75 -5.15
CA CYS A 66 4.69 -0.67 -5.44
C CYS A 66 6.02 -0.90 -6.18
N GLN A 67 6.40 -0.01 -7.09
CA GLN A 67 7.70 -0.06 -7.77
C GLN A 67 8.85 0.08 -6.77
N PHE A 68 8.73 0.99 -5.80
CA PHE A 68 9.72 1.14 -4.74
C PHE A 68 9.89 -0.17 -3.95
N VAL A 69 8.80 -0.81 -3.54
CA VAL A 69 8.83 -2.07 -2.78
C VAL A 69 9.42 -3.22 -3.62
N GLN A 70 9.14 -3.27 -4.93
CA GLN A 70 9.61 -4.33 -5.81
C GLN A 70 11.13 -4.25 -6.07
N GLN A 71 11.69 -3.05 -6.16
CA GLN A 71 13.12 -2.83 -6.45
C GLN A 71 14.03 -2.97 -5.23
N ALA A 72 13.47 -3.02 -4.02
CA ALA A 72 14.22 -3.00 -2.77
C ALA A 72 14.56 -4.38 -2.17
#